data_AF-A0AAN8H632-F1
#
_entry.id   AF-A0AAN8H632-F1
#
_cell.length_a   1.000
_cell.length_b   1.000
_cell.length_c   1.000
_cell.angle_alpha   90.00
_cell.angle_beta   90.00
_cell.angle_gamma   90.00
#
_symmetry.space_group_name_H-M   'P 1'
#
loop_
_entity.id
_entity.type
_entity.pdbx_description
1 polymer ?
#
loop_
_entity_poly.entity_id
_entity_poly.type
_entity_poly.pdbx_seq_one_letter_code
_entity_poly.pdbx_strand_id
1 'polypeptide(L)'
;MRPQLTQKATQVLVQALVTSRLNYCNSLLAGLPACAIRPLQLIRNAAARLVFNLPTCSHTTPLLRSLHWLPVTARIHFKTMVLAYHAANGSGPSYIQDMVKPYTPARALRSASAKRLAAPALRVGTQVPISRNTWVCYPGSKMVE
;
A
#
# COMPACT_ATOMS: atom_id res chain seq x y z
N MET A 1 8.79 15.91 -28.26
CA MET A 1 9.47 15.69 -26.97
C MET A 1 9.95 14.25 -26.76
N ARG A 2 9.13 13.20 -26.96
CA ARG A 2 9.53 11.80 -26.72
C ARG A 2 10.59 11.16 -27.66
N PRO A 3 10.77 11.58 -28.94
CA PRO A 3 11.77 10.95 -29.82
C PRO A 3 13.22 11.08 -29.33
N GLN A 4 13.48 12.00 -28.39
CA GLN A 4 14.81 12.32 -27.90
C GLN A 4 15.16 11.64 -26.57
N LEU A 5 14.19 10.96 -25.92
CA LEU A 5 14.37 10.46 -24.57
C LEU A 5 14.62 8.95 -24.58
N THR A 6 15.77 8.52 -24.07
CA THR A 6 16.07 7.09 -23.90
C THR A 6 15.13 6.46 -22.88
N GLN A 7 14.91 5.15 -22.99
CA GLN A 7 14.11 4.40 -22.02
C GLN A 7 14.65 4.56 -20.60
N LYS A 8 15.97 4.57 -20.42
CA LYS A 8 16.62 4.73 -19.12
C LYS A 8 16.37 6.11 -18.52
N ALA A 9 16.52 7.18 -19.31
CA ALA A 9 16.23 8.54 -18.86
C ALA A 9 14.76 8.68 -18.46
N THR A 10 13.85 8.12 -19.26
CA THR A 10 12.41 8.08 -18.94
C THR A 10 12.13 7.37 -17.62
N GLN A 11 12.78 6.22 -17.38
CA GLN A 11 12.65 5.47 -16.12
C GLN A 11 13.07 6.33 -14.92
N VAL A 12 14.18 7.08 -15.03
CA VAL A 12 14.66 7.97 -13.96
C VAL A 12 13.67 9.10 -13.71
N LEU A 13 13.15 9.75 -14.76
CA LEU A 13 12.15 10.81 -14.62
C LEU A 13 10.86 10.29 -13.97
N VAL A 14 10.36 9.14 -14.40
CA VAL A 14 9.18 8.51 -13.79
C VAL A 14 9.43 8.14 -12.32
N GLN A 15 10.63 7.67 -12.00
CA GLN A 15 11.01 7.37 -10.63
C GLN A 15 11.02 8.64 -9.76
N ALA A 16 11.62 9.73 -10.26
CA ALA A 16 11.78 11.00 -9.55
C ALA A 16 10.47 11.77 -9.38
N LEU A 17 9.59 11.75 -10.39
CA LEU A 17 8.38 12.58 -10.41
C LEU A 17 7.12 11.83 -9.94
N VAL A 18 6.95 10.57 -10.35
CA VAL A 18 5.73 9.80 -10.07
C VAL A 18 5.94 8.87 -8.88
N THR A 19 6.99 8.05 -8.94
CA THR A 19 7.19 6.98 -7.96
C THR A 19 7.56 7.52 -6.58
N SER A 20 8.32 8.61 -6.51
CA SER A 20 8.66 9.30 -5.25
C SER A 20 7.40 9.75 -4.50
N ARG A 21 6.45 10.38 -5.19
CA ARG A 21 5.19 10.89 -4.63
C ARG A 21 4.27 9.77 -4.17
N LEU A 22 4.15 8.71 -4.98
CA LEU A 22 3.43 7.51 -4.57
C LEU A 22 4.05 6.89 -3.31
N ASN A 23 5.39 6.76 -3.28
CA ASN A 23 6.07 6.11 -2.17
C ASN A 23 6.07 6.90 -0.87
N TYR A 24 5.98 8.22 -0.92
CA TYR A 24 5.98 9.08 0.27
C TYR A 24 4.81 8.79 1.21
N CYS A 25 3.59 8.62 0.69
CA CYS A 25 2.37 8.43 1.50
C CYS A 25 1.88 6.98 1.58
N ASN A 26 2.62 5.99 1.06
CA ASN A 26 2.10 4.62 0.91
C ASN A 26 1.60 3.99 2.22
N SER A 27 2.22 4.28 3.37
CA SER A 27 1.76 3.74 4.66
C SER A 27 0.41 4.30 5.12
N LEU A 28 0.07 5.54 4.73
CA LEU A 28 -1.20 6.18 5.07
C LEU A 28 -2.39 5.60 4.30
N LEU A 29 -2.12 4.91 3.19
CA LEU A 29 -3.13 4.26 2.37
C LEU A 29 -3.52 2.87 2.91
N ALA A 30 -2.87 2.41 3.98
CA ALA A 30 -3.18 1.14 4.60
C ALA A 30 -4.61 1.15 5.17
N GLY A 31 -5.40 0.12 4.83
CA GLY A 31 -6.79 -0.01 5.28
C GLY A 31 -7.83 0.71 4.42
N LEU A 32 -7.42 1.44 3.37
CA LEU A 32 -8.36 2.03 2.42
C LEU A 32 -9.03 0.97 1.52
N PRO A 33 -10.28 1.21 1.06
CA PRO A 33 -10.93 0.30 0.14
C PRO A 33 -10.24 0.27 -1.23
N ALA A 34 -10.40 -0.84 -1.95
CA ALA A 34 -9.75 -1.06 -3.24
C ALA A 34 -10.10 0.01 -4.28
N CYS A 35 -11.29 0.61 -4.21
CA CYS A 35 -11.71 1.69 -5.09
C CYS A 35 -10.83 2.95 -4.97
N ALA A 36 -10.32 3.26 -3.77
CA ALA A 36 -9.41 4.39 -3.53
C ALA A 36 -7.97 4.07 -3.95
N ILE A 37 -7.57 2.79 -3.90
CA ILE A 37 -6.24 2.34 -4.32
C ILE A 37 -6.14 2.20 -5.84
N ARG A 38 -7.26 1.86 -6.50
CA ARG A 38 -7.32 1.60 -7.96
C ARG A 38 -6.73 2.75 -8.81
N PRO A 39 -7.06 4.05 -8.59
CA PRO A 39 -6.45 5.14 -9.34
C PRO A 39 -4.93 5.17 -9.27
N LEU A 40 -4.34 4.84 -8.12
CA LEU A 40 -2.88 4.82 -7.95
C LEU A 40 -2.24 3.69 -8.76
N GLN A 41 -2.90 2.54 -8.83
CA GLN A 41 -2.45 1.44 -9.69
C GLN A 41 -2.54 1.84 -11.17
N LEU A 42 -3.58 2.57 -11.58
CA LEU A 42 -3.70 3.08 -12.95
C LEU A 42 -2.58 4.06 -13.30
N ILE A 43 -2.26 5.01 -12.41
CA ILE A 43 -1.13 5.93 -12.59
C ILE A 43 0.17 5.15 -12.76
N ARG A 44 0.40 4.13 -11.94
CA ARG A 44 1.59 3.29 -12.04
C ARG A 44 1.66 2.48 -13.32
N ASN A 45 0.52 1.96 -13.77
CA ASN A 45 0.44 1.24 -15.03
C ASN A 45 0.72 2.18 -16.22
N ALA A 46 0.16 3.39 -16.21
CA ALA A 46 0.43 4.42 -17.20
C ALA A 46 1.90 4.81 -17.22
N ALA A 47 2.52 4.97 -16.05
CA ALA A 47 3.94 5.23 -15.90
C ALA A 47 4.82 4.10 -16.47
N ALA A 48 4.47 2.83 -16.25
CA ALA A 48 5.20 1.71 -16.86
C ALA A 48 5.09 1.73 -18.39
N ARG A 49 3.89 1.97 -18.93
CA ARG A 49 3.68 2.17 -20.38
C ARG A 49 4.43 3.39 -20.91
N LEU A 50 4.59 4.43 -20.08
CA LEU A 50 5.39 5.59 -20.42
C LEU A 50 6.87 5.23 -20.57
N VAL A 51 7.40 4.35 -19.72
CA VAL A 51 8.80 3.91 -19.84
C VAL A 51 9.03 3.05 -21.10
N PHE A 52 8.14 2.10 -21.40
CA PHE A 52 8.29 1.20 -22.55
C PHE A 52 7.75 1.74 -23.88
N ASN A 53 7.20 2.96 -23.89
CA ASN A 53 6.57 3.55 -25.07
C ASN A 53 5.49 2.66 -25.71
N LEU A 54 4.61 2.12 -24.87
CA LEU A 54 3.53 1.23 -25.32
C LEU A 54 2.17 1.94 -25.34
N PRO A 55 1.23 1.47 -26.18
CA PRO A 55 -0.12 2.03 -26.25
C PRO A 55 -0.87 1.85 -24.94
N THR A 56 -1.93 2.65 -24.73
CA THR A 56 -2.73 2.68 -23.49
C THR A 56 -3.43 1.37 -23.15
N CYS A 57 -3.63 0.47 -24.11
CA CYS A 57 -4.28 -0.83 -23.89
C CYS A 57 -3.30 -2.00 -23.64
N SER A 58 -2.00 -1.73 -23.65
CA SER A 58 -0.97 -2.78 -23.51
C SER A 58 -0.98 -3.44 -22.12
N HIS A 59 -0.70 -4.75 -22.07
CA HIS A 59 -0.60 -5.54 -20.85
C HIS A 59 0.50 -5.00 -19.93
N THR A 60 0.13 -4.60 -18.71
CA THR A 60 1.07 -3.94 -17.79
C THR A 60 1.83 -4.90 -16.88
N THR A 61 1.27 -6.06 -16.55
CA THR A 61 1.91 -7.06 -15.69
C THR A 61 3.35 -7.43 -16.12
N PRO A 62 3.65 -7.73 -17.40
CA PRO A 62 5.03 -8.01 -17.81
C PRO A 62 5.95 -6.79 -17.68
N LEU A 63 5.42 -5.57 -17.90
CA LEU A 63 6.19 -4.32 -17.77
C LEU A 63 6.59 -4.06 -16.32
N LEU A 64 5.66 -4.29 -15.39
CA LEU A 64 5.96 -4.15 -13.96
C LEU A 64 7.01 -5.17 -13.52
N ARG A 65 6.97 -6.40 -14.05
CA ARG A 65 7.97 -7.42 -13.76
C ARG A 65 9.36 -7.03 -14.28
N SER A 66 9.46 -6.59 -15.54
CA SER A 66 10.74 -6.16 -16.12
C SER A 66 11.32 -4.92 -15.45
N LEU A 67 10.47 -4.03 -14.91
CA LEU A 67 10.88 -2.88 -14.09
C LEU A 67 11.19 -3.25 -12.62
N HIS A 68 10.93 -4.48 -12.19
CA HIS A 68 10.97 -4.91 -10.79
C HIS A 68 10.06 -4.07 -9.87
N TRP A 69 8.90 -3.67 -10.37
CA TRP A 69 7.94 -2.82 -9.70
C TRP A 69 6.80 -3.65 -9.06
N LEU A 70 6.75 -3.71 -7.73
CA LEU A 70 5.62 -4.33 -7.00
C LEU A 70 4.29 -3.61 -7.28
N PRO A 71 3.14 -4.29 -7.36
CA PRO A 71 1.82 -3.64 -7.36
C PRO A 71 1.64 -2.66 -6.17
N VAL A 72 0.79 -1.64 -6.32
CA VAL A 72 0.60 -0.59 -5.30
C VAL A 72 0.13 -1.19 -3.97
N THR A 73 -0.86 -2.09 -4.00
CA THR A 73 -1.35 -2.79 -2.80
C THR A 73 -0.23 -3.52 -2.07
N ALA A 74 0.61 -4.26 -2.80
CA ALA A 74 1.73 -4.98 -2.20
C ALA A 74 2.77 -4.02 -1.59
N ARG A 75 3.03 -2.87 -2.22
CA ARG A 75 3.91 -1.82 -1.65
C ARG A 75 3.37 -1.24 -0.36
N ILE A 76 2.05 -0.99 -0.27
CA ILE A 76 1.41 -0.49 0.95
C ILE A 76 1.65 -1.49 2.09
N HIS A 77 1.33 -2.77 1.89
CA HIS A 77 1.55 -3.80 2.91
C HIS A 77 3.01 -3.93 3.32
N PHE A 78 3.93 -4.00 2.34
CA PHE A 78 5.35 -4.10 2.62
C PHE A 78 5.85 -2.93 3.48
N LYS A 79 5.49 -1.68 3.11
CA LYS A 79 5.92 -0.49 3.85
C LYS A 79 5.36 -0.48 5.27
N THR A 80 4.08 -0.81 5.44
CA THR A 80 3.44 -0.89 6.76
C THR A 80 4.08 -1.95 7.64
N MET A 81 4.38 -3.13 7.10
CA MET A 81 5.04 -4.21 7.84
C MET A 81 6.47 -3.82 8.26
N VAL A 82 7.23 -3.17 7.37
CA VAL A 82 8.58 -2.68 7.69
C VAL A 82 8.54 -1.65 8.82
N LEU A 83 7.61 -0.69 8.77
CA LEU A 83 7.43 0.28 9.86
C LEU A 83 7.08 -0.39 11.19
N ALA A 84 6.17 -1.36 11.18
CA ALA A 84 5.79 -2.13 12.37
C ALA A 84 6.97 -2.94 12.94
N TYR A 85 7.76 -3.57 12.08
CA TYR A 85 8.97 -4.31 12.47
C TYR A 85 10.00 -3.41 13.15
N HIS A 86 10.31 -2.25 12.54
CA HIS A 86 11.26 -1.31 13.14
C HIS A 86 10.77 -0.75 14.47
N ALA A 87 9.48 -0.45 14.58
CA ALA A 87 8.88 0.01 15.82
C ALA A 87 8.95 -1.07 16.92
N ALA A 88 8.60 -2.32 16.61
CA ALA A 88 8.64 -3.42 17.56
C ALA A 88 10.06 -3.78 18.03
N ASN A 89 11.09 -3.50 17.22
CA ASN A 89 12.50 -3.78 17.54
C ASN A 89 13.26 -2.55 18.07
N GLY A 90 12.58 -1.42 18.34
CA GLY A 90 13.22 -0.23 18.91
C GLY A 90 14.09 0.58 17.92
N SER A 91 14.04 0.28 16.62
CA SER A 91 14.80 1.01 15.57
C SER A 91 13.96 2.04 14.80
N GLY A 92 12.66 2.13 15.10
CA GLY A 92 11.76 3.13 14.51
C GLY A 92 11.79 4.47 15.27
N PRO A 93 11.03 5.47 14.83
CA PRO A 93 10.82 6.70 15.60
C PRO A 93 10.08 6.43 16.91
N SER A 94 10.46 7.12 18.00
CA SER A 94 9.88 6.93 19.34
C SER A 94 8.36 6.98 19.36
N TYR A 95 7.77 7.97 18.68
CA TYR A 95 6.31 8.12 18.61
C TYR A 95 5.59 6.90 18.01
N ILE A 96 6.22 6.15 17.10
CA ILE A 96 5.64 4.91 16.55
C ILE A 96 5.87 3.75 17.52
N GLN A 97 7.05 3.68 18.14
CA GLN A 97 7.35 2.65 19.14
C GLN A 97 6.32 2.70 20.28
N ASP A 98 5.99 3.89 20.77
CA ASP A 98 5.02 4.09 21.86
C ASP A 98 3.59 3.61 21.50
N MET A 99 3.24 3.66 20.21
CA MET A 99 1.98 3.15 19.67
C MET A 99 1.97 1.63 19.50
N VAL A 100 3.13 1.00 19.27
CA VAL A 100 3.27 -0.44 18.99
C VAL A 100 3.63 -1.18 20.27
N LYS A 101 2.60 -1.62 21.01
CA LYS A 101 2.79 -2.31 22.29
C LYS A 101 2.83 -3.83 22.12
N PRO A 102 3.75 -4.55 22.77
CA PRO A 102 3.73 -6.00 22.80
C PRO A 102 2.48 -6.50 23.52
N TYR A 103 1.91 -7.60 23.04
CA TYR A 103 0.78 -8.25 23.70
C TYR A 103 1.27 -9.05 24.91
N THR A 104 0.85 -8.64 26.10
CA THR A 104 1.11 -9.34 27.37
C THR A 104 -0.16 -10.08 27.80
N PRO A 105 -0.23 -11.42 27.68
CA PRO A 105 -1.41 -12.17 28.10
C PRO A 105 -1.53 -12.18 29.64
N ALA A 106 -2.76 -12.11 30.15
CA ALA A 106 -3.02 -12.15 31.60
C ALA A 106 -2.67 -13.49 32.26
N ARG A 107 -2.52 -14.55 31.46
CA ARG A 107 -2.16 -15.91 31.91
C ARG A 107 -1.14 -16.51 30.95
N ALA A 108 -0.35 -17.48 31.42
CA ALA A 108 0.58 -18.22 30.57
C ALA A 108 -0.18 -18.98 29.47
N LEU A 109 0.14 -18.67 28.21
CA LEU A 109 -0.43 -19.31 27.02
C LEU A 109 0.69 -19.89 26.16
N ARG A 110 0.41 -20.99 25.45
CA ARG A 110 1.36 -21.56 24.47
C ARG A 110 1.76 -20.57 23.37
N SER A 111 0.90 -19.58 23.08
CA SER A 111 1.14 -18.53 22.10
C SER A 111 1.89 -17.30 22.65
N ALA A 112 2.32 -17.31 23.92
CA ALA A 112 3.03 -16.19 24.52
C ALA A 112 4.38 -15.90 23.82
N SER A 113 5.03 -16.90 23.23
CA SER A 113 6.29 -16.75 22.48
C SER A 113 6.11 -16.16 21.07
N ALA A 114 4.88 -15.99 20.58
CA ALA A 114 4.61 -15.62 19.19
C ALA A 114 4.82 -14.12 18.85
N LYS A 115 5.45 -13.33 19.75
CA LYS A 115 5.76 -11.89 19.56
C LYS A 115 4.60 -11.07 18.98
N ARG A 116 3.40 -11.27 19.52
CA ARG A 116 2.18 -10.61 19.03
C ARG A 116 2.14 -9.16 19.52
N LEU A 117 1.52 -8.29 18.73
CA LEU A 117 1.25 -6.91 19.09
C LEU A 117 -0.14 -6.78 19.71
N ALA A 118 -0.29 -5.90 20.69
CA ALA A 118 -1.58 -5.56 21.27
C ALA A 118 -2.41 -4.76 20.28
N ALA A 119 -3.71 -5.04 20.19
CA ALA A 119 -4.62 -4.22 19.39
C ALA A 119 -4.74 -2.83 20.06
N PRO A 120 -4.60 -1.73 19.31
CA PRO A 120 -4.80 -0.40 19.86
C PRO A 120 -6.26 -0.24 20.32
N ALA A 121 -6.45 0.40 21.48
CA ALA A 121 -7.79 0.74 21.95
C ALA A 121 -8.37 1.86 21.06
N LEU A 122 -9.25 1.48 20.13
CA LEU A 122 -9.97 2.44 19.31
C LEU A 122 -10.97 3.19 20.19
N ARG A 123 -10.87 4.51 20.28
CA ARG A 123 -11.92 5.32 20.91
C ARG A 123 -13.19 5.17 20.09
N VAL A 124 -14.31 4.90 20.76
CA VAL A 124 -15.62 4.47 20.22
C VAL A 124 -16.30 5.49 19.27
N GLY A 125 -15.65 6.61 18.91
CA GLY A 125 -16.21 7.62 17.99
C GLY A 125 -15.89 7.44 16.50
N THR A 126 -14.97 6.56 16.13
CA THR A 126 -14.57 6.31 14.73
C THR A 126 -14.55 4.82 14.42
N GLN A 127 -15.69 4.15 14.61
CA GLN A 127 -15.92 2.85 14.00
C GLN A 127 -16.10 3.04 12.49
N VAL A 128 -14.99 3.03 11.75
CA VAL A 128 -15.05 2.44 10.41
C VAL A 128 -15.12 0.93 10.68
N PRO A 129 -16.24 0.26 10.37
CA PRO A 129 -16.37 -1.15 10.70
C PRO A 129 -15.30 -1.92 9.94
N ILE A 130 -14.37 -2.56 10.69
CA ILE A 130 -13.60 -3.70 10.17
C ILE A 130 -14.57 -4.88 10.17
N SER A 131 -15.62 -4.78 9.35
CA SER A 131 -16.52 -5.88 9.05
C SER A 131 -15.82 -6.77 8.03
N ARG A 132 -15.82 -8.07 8.29
CA ARG A 132 -15.30 -9.10 7.39
C ARG A 132 -16.03 -9.12 6.03
N ASN A 133 -17.17 -8.40 5.93
CA ASN A 133 -17.89 -8.09 4.70
C ASN A 133 -18.24 -6.59 4.69
N THR A 134 -17.46 -5.74 4.04
CA THR A 134 -17.85 -4.35 3.78
C THR A 134 -17.94 -4.16 2.27
N TRP A 135 -19.17 -4.13 1.77
CA TRP A 135 -19.47 -3.71 0.41
C TRP A 135 -19.05 -2.25 0.24
N VAL A 136 -18.16 -1.96 -0.70
CA VAL A 136 -17.76 -0.59 -1.04
C VAL A 136 -18.02 -0.33 -2.53
N CYS A 137 -19.04 0.51 -2.75
CA CYS A 137 -19.42 1.28 -3.93
C CYS A 137 -19.37 0.60 -5.32
N TYR A 138 -20.55 0.28 -5.85
CA TYR A 138 -20.78 0.20 -7.30
C TYR A 138 -21.27 1.55 -7.83
N PRO A 139 -20.73 2.07 -8.95
CA PRO A 139 -21.40 3.09 -9.73
C PRO A 139 -22.42 2.39 -10.65
N GLY A 140 -23.70 2.52 -10.33
CA GLY A 140 -24.81 2.14 -11.21
C GLY A 140 -25.21 0.66 -11.14
N SER A 141 -26.20 0.35 -10.31
CA SER A 141 -27.05 -0.84 -10.48
C SER A 141 -28.42 -0.50 -9.88
N LYS A 142 -29.43 -0.38 -10.73
CA LYS A 142 -30.82 -0.19 -10.32
C LYS A 142 -31.29 -1.44 -9.56
N MET A 143 -32.06 -1.22 -8.49
CA MET A 143 -32.87 -2.24 -7.83
C MET A 143 -33.87 -2.83 -8.82
N VAL A 144 -33.95 -4.16 -8.92
CA VAL A 144 -35.19 -4.91 -9.15
C VAL A 144 -35.06 -6.24 -8.38
N GLU A 145 -36.18 -6.64 -7.77
CA GLU A 145 -36.41 -7.74 -6.80
C GLU A 145 -35.76 -9.09 -7.11
#